data_AF-A0A0U1DR95-F1
#
_entry.id   AF-A0A0U1DR95-F1
#
_cell.length_a   1.000
_cell.length_b   1.000
_cell.length_c   1.000
_cell.angle_alpha   90.00
_cell.angle_beta   90.00
_cell.angle_gamma   90.00
#
_symmetry.space_group_name_H-M   'P 1'
#
loop_
_entity.id
_entity.type
_entity.pdbx_description
1 polymer ?
#
loop_
_entity_poly.entity_id
_entity_poly.type
_entity_poly.pdbx_seq_one_letter_code
_entity_poly.pdbx_strand_id
1 'polypeptide(L)'
;MVDDRTQLLVVARTAYRRNDWRTSYESFSRVDGVQALDTDDLSVYAAAAWRQGHGRESVRINEQVHTRLLRTDPVQAAMKAAEIGMAWLARGHLALARSWAQRARVLLDGVPETAAHGYLAYLLAVTASDAGDQKQSDTATRQLAAVAENSGDAALIALGRALTGTVAAAAGDPAGYETLDRVLLPMLDEPVPVEWAADVYRRALNLAHRRRADDRVVSWTESMQRWCDATEPEATQSAYRAVCDVHRLAAVADTDQDLVRRVVGLRRLVAEVDAVAAGMAEELLSRIVGRAR
;
A
#
# COMPACT_ATOMS: atom_id res chain seq x y z
N MET A 1 29.94 -21.17 17.99
CA MET A 1 29.17 -19.93 17.76
C MET A 1 29.36 -19.42 16.32
N VAL A 2 29.38 -20.33 15.34
CA VAL A 2 29.02 -20.01 13.96
C VAL A 2 27.50 -20.06 13.95
N ASP A 3 26.78 -19.01 13.58
CA ASP A 3 26.61 -17.76 14.34
C ASP A 3 25.09 -17.60 14.43
N ASP A 4 24.53 -17.53 15.64
CA ASP A 4 23.07 -17.49 15.89
C ASP A 4 22.39 -16.38 15.06
N ARG A 5 23.14 -15.30 14.77
CA ARG A 5 22.68 -14.17 13.93
C ARG A 5 22.58 -14.52 12.46
N THR A 6 23.55 -15.26 11.92
CA THR A 6 23.51 -15.74 10.54
C THR A 6 22.35 -16.72 10.36
N GLN A 7 22.07 -17.54 11.39
CA GLN A 7 20.89 -18.40 11.41
C GLN A 7 19.59 -17.57 11.45
N LEU A 8 19.52 -16.53 12.30
CA LEU A 8 18.36 -15.62 12.35
C LEU A 8 18.12 -14.89 11.02
N LEU A 9 19.17 -14.45 10.30
CA LEU A 9 19.02 -13.86 8.96
C LEU A 9 18.45 -14.87 7.96
N VAL A 10 18.93 -16.11 7.99
CA VAL A 10 18.40 -17.19 7.14
C VAL A 10 16.93 -17.45 7.47
N VAL A 11 16.56 -17.49 8.76
CA VAL A 11 15.16 -17.65 9.21
C VAL A 11 14.32 -16.46 8.72
N ALA A 12 14.79 -15.23 8.92
CA ALA A 12 14.08 -14.01 8.53
C ALA A 12 13.79 -13.97 7.02
N ARG A 13 14.82 -14.21 6.20
CA ARG A 13 14.71 -14.25 4.73
C ARG A 13 13.82 -15.38 4.25
N THR A 14 13.89 -16.55 4.90
CA THR A 14 13.06 -17.71 4.53
C THR A 14 11.60 -17.46 4.89
N ALA A 15 11.33 -16.92 6.08
CA ALA A 15 10.00 -16.53 6.51
C ALA A 15 9.41 -15.46 5.57
N TYR A 16 10.20 -14.47 5.16
CA TYR A 16 9.76 -13.44 4.20
C TYR A 16 9.32 -14.04 2.86
N ARG A 17 10.13 -14.95 2.27
CA ARG A 17 9.79 -15.61 0.99
C ARG A 17 8.52 -16.45 1.07
N ARG A 18 8.17 -16.91 2.27
CA ARG A 18 6.96 -17.67 2.57
C ARG A 18 5.84 -16.78 3.11
N ASN A 19 5.96 -15.46 3.07
CA ASN A 19 4.97 -14.55 3.63
C ASN A 19 4.64 -14.78 5.12
N ASP A 20 5.51 -15.47 5.87
CA ASP A 20 5.42 -15.54 7.33
C ASP A 20 5.97 -14.23 7.91
N TRP A 21 5.11 -13.21 7.81
CA TRP A 21 5.44 -11.84 8.16
C TRP A 21 5.81 -11.67 9.62
N ARG A 22 5.22 -12.47 10.53
CA ARG A 22 5.51 -12.40 11.96
C ARG A 22 6.92 -12.92 12.23
N THR A 23 7.24 -14.14 11.78
CA THR A 23 8.58 -14.72 11.99
C THR A 23 9.65 -13.89 11.29
N SER A 24 9.36 -13.38 10.09
CA SER A 24 10.26 -12.49 9.37
C SER A 24 10.57 -11.21 10.17
N TYR A 25 9.52 -10.50 10.59
CA TYR A 25 9.65 -9.27 11.38
C TYR A 25 10.42 -9.51 12.68
N GLU A 26 10.01 -10.50 13.48
CA GLU A 26 10.65 -10.79 14.78
C GLU A 26 12.12 -11.18 14.62
N SER A 27 12.46 -11.94 13.57
CA SER A 27 13.83 -12.35 13.30
C SER A 27 14.70 -11.17 12.85
N PHE A 28 14.22 -10.33 11.93
CA PHE A 28 14.96 -9.13 11.52
C PHE A 28 15.10 -8.12 12.67
N SER A 29 14.06 -7.92 13.47
CA SER A 29 14.08 -7.02 14.63
C SER A 29 15.15 -7.43 15.65
N ARG A 30 15.29 -8.74 15.92
CA ARG A 30 16.36 -9.27 16.79
C ARG A 30 17.75 -9.03 16.21
N VAL A 31 17.92 -9.18 14.89
CA VAL A 31 19.20 -8.98 14.22
C VAL A 31 19.60 -7.51 14.18
N ASP A 32 18.68 -6.61 13.80
CA ASP A 32 18.91 -5.16 13.74
C ASP A 32 19.30 -4.58 15.10
N GLY A 33 18.78 -5.14 16.20
CA GLY A 33 19.14 -4.75 17.56
C GLY A 33 20.59 -5.06 17.96
N VAL A 34 21.31 -5.90 17.19
CA VAL A 34 22.67 -6.35 17.53
C VAL A 34 23.70 -6.16 16.42
N GLN A 35 23.28 -5.98 15.17
CA GLN A 35 24.17 -5.72 14.03
C GLN A 35 23.47 -4.91 12.94
N ALA A 36 24.26 -4.19 12.14
CA ALA A 36 23.73 -3.49 10.98
C ALA A 36 23.31 -4.48 9.88
N LEU A 37 22.05 -4.39 9.45
CA LEU A 37 21.55 -5.09 8.27
C LEU A 37 22.07 -4.44 6.99
N ASP A 38 22.21 -5.23 5.91
CA ASP A 38 22.49 -4.71 4.56
C ASP A 38 21.25 -4.02 3.95
N THR A 39 21.39 -3.40 2.77
CA THR A 39 20.29 -2.60 2.17
C THR A 39 19.10 -3.46 1.73
N ASP A 40 19.36 -4.70 1.31
CA ASP A 40 18.33 -5.61 0.83
C ASP A 40 17.55 -6.17 2.03
N ASP A 41 18.25 -6.57 3.08
CA ASP A 41 17.65 -7.00 4.35
C ASP A 41 16.85 -5.89 5.02
N LEU A 42 17.31 -4.63 4.99
CA LEU A 42 16.51 -3.51 5.48
C LEU A 42 15.23 -3.32 4.66
N SER A 43 15.30 -3.47 3.33
CA SER A 43 14.12 -3.36 2.46
C SER A 43 13.09 -4.44 2.79
N VAL A 44 13.57 -5.67 2.99
CA VAL A 44 12.75 -6.82 3.39
C VAL A 44 12.17 -6.63 4.79
N TYR A 45 12.97 -6.14 5.75
CA TYR A 45 12.52 -5.87 7.12
C TYR A 45 11.43 -4.79 7.14
N ALA A 46 11.61 -3.70 6.39
CA ALA A 46 10.63 -2.64 6.28
C ALA A 46 9.30 -3.15 5.70
N ALA A 47 9.37 -4.01 4.68
CA ALA A 47 8.19 -4.64 4.11
C ALA A 47 7.48 -5.53 5.15
N ALA A 48 8.20 -6.41 5.86
CA ALA A 48 7.62 -7.25 6.91
C ALA A 48 7.00 -6.43 8.05
N ALA A 49 7.69 -5.38 8.50
CA ALA A 49 7.18 -4.44 9.51
C ALA A 49 5.85 -3.81 9.09
N TRP A 50 5.72 -3.38 7.82
CA TRP A 50 4.47 -2.85 7.29
C TRP A 50 3.35 -3.89 7.36
N ARG A 51 3.59 -5.14 6.92
CA ARG A 51 2.57 -6.21 6.96
C ARG A 51 2.16 -6.55 8.39
N GLN A 52 3.02 -6.36 9.37
CA GLN A 52 2.69 -6.57 10.79
C GLN A 52 2.03 -5.36 11.47
N GLY A 53 1.75 -4.28 10.72
CA GLY A 53 1.10 -3.07 11.23
C GLY A 53 2.06 -2.05 11.85
N HIS A 54 3.38 -2.26 11.75
CA HIS A 54 4.41 -1.36 12.29
C HIS A 54 4.77 -0.27 11.26
N GLY A 55 3.77 0.49 10.80
CA GLY A 55 3.94 1.41 9.68
C GLY A 55 4.92 2.55 9.94
N ARG A 56 5.01 3.07 11.18
CA ARG A 56 6.01 4.11 11.52
C ARG A 56 7.43 3.57 11.41
N GLU A 57 7.63 2.33 11.88
CA GLU A 57 8.92 1.67 11.84
C GLU A 57 9.32 1.33 10.39
N SER A 58 8.40 0.77 9.62
CA SER A 58 8.61 0.48 8.19
C SER A 58 9.07 1.72 7.42
N VAL A 59 8.42 2.86 7.60
CA VAL A 59 8.83 4.12 6.96
C VAL A 59 10.25 4.51 7.38
N ARG A 60 10.56 4.50 8.70
CA ARG A 60 11.90 4.81 9.22
C ARG A 60 12.98 3.93 8.60
N ILE A 61 12.73 2.63 8.45
CA ILE A 61 13.68 1.69 7.85
C ILE A 61 13.84 2.00 6.35
N ASN A 62 12.74 2.23 5.62
CA ASN A 62 12.80 2.60 4.21
C ASN A 62 13.56 3.92 3.96
N GLU A 63 13.51 4.88 4.87
CA GLU A 63 14.32 6.11 4.79
C GLU A 63 15.83 5.82 4.88
N GLN A 64 16.23 4.80 5.65
CA GLN A 64 17.61 4.31 5.69
C GLN A 64 17.99 3.63 4.37
N VAL A 65 17.09 2.80 3.81
CA VAL A 65 17.27 2.17 2.49
C VAL A 65 17.47 3.25 1.43
N HIS A 66 16.61 4.27 1.38
CA HIS A 66 16.73 5.40 0.46
C HIS A 66 18.10 6.08 0.60
N THR A 67 18.52 6.36 1.83
CA THR A 67 19.82 7.01 2.10
C THR A 67 21.00 6.19 1.57
N ARG A 68 20.93 4.86 1.63
CA ARG A 68 21.97 3.98 1.07
C ARG A 68 21.92 3.96 -0.46
N LEU A 69 20.72 3.88 -1.04
CA LEU A 69 20.53 3.91 -2.49
C LEU A 69 21.02 5.20 -3.13
N LEU A 70 20.93 6.36 -2.45
CA LEU A 70 21.49 7.62 -2.95
C LEU A 70 22.96 7.54 -3.36
N ARG A 71 23.73 6.61 -2.75
CA ARG A 71 25.17 6.45 -3.01
C ARG A 71 25.47 5.41 -4.09
N THR A 72 24.51 4.56 -4.43
CA THR A 72 24.74 3.39 -5.29
C THR A 72 23.90 3.42 -6.57
N ASP A 73 22.64 3.84 -6.46
CA ASP A 73 21.68 3.88 -7.55
C ASP A 73 20.64 4.99 -7.32
N PRO A 74 20.86 6.20 -7.88
CA PRO A 74 19.94 7.32 -7.75
C PRO A 74 18.54 7.08 -8.32
N VAL A 75 18.41 6.22 -9.34
CA VAL A 75 17.11 5.90 -9.95
C VAL A 75 16.30 5.02 -9.00
N GLN A 76 16.93 4.02 -8.39
CA GLN A 76 16.29 3.23 -7.33
C GLN A 76 16.02 4.05 -6.07
N ALA A 77 16.90 5.01 -5.74
CA ALA A 77 16.63 5.95 -4.65
C ALA A 77 15.38 6.79 -4.94
N ALA A 78 15.16 7.23 -6.18
CA ALA A 78 13.96 7.94 -6.59
C ALA A 78 12.71 7.06 -6.51
N MET A 79 12.80 5.80 -6.94
CA MET A 79 11.72 4.84 -6.82
C MET A 79 11.35 4.58 -5.34
N LYS A 80 12.36 4.36 -4.48
CA LYS A 80 12.16 4.20 -3.04
C LYS A 80 11.57 5.47 -2.41
N ALA A 81 11.96 6.66 -2.87
CA ALA A 81 11.35 7.91 -2.42
C ALA A 81 9.86 7.98 -2.79
N ALA A 82 9.47 7.52 -3.99
CA ALA A 82 8.06 7.44 -4.38
C ALA A 82 7.27 6.45 -3.52
N GLU A 83 7.85 5.28 -3.22
CA GLU A 83 7.26 4.28 -2.31
C GLU A 83 7.06 4.82 -0.88
N ILE A 84 8.06 5.53 -0.33
CA ILE A 84 7.95 6.18 0.99
C ILE A 84 6.85 7.25 0.96
N GLY A 85 6.75 8.02 -0.13
CA GLY A 85 5.68 8.98 -0.34
C GLY A 85 4.30 8.34 -0.30
N MET A 86 4.14 7.18 -0.95
CA MET A 86 2.92 6.38 -0.93
C MET A 86 2.56 5.91 0.49
N ALA A 87 3.54 5.40 1.24
CA ALA A 87 3.36 4.97 2.62
C ALA A 87 2.89 6.13 3.53
N TRP A 88 3.48 7.32 3.38
CA TRP A 88 3.01 8.52 4.09
C TRP A 88 1.59 8.91 3.72
N LEU A 89 1.22 8.80 2.44
CA LEU A 89 -0.11 9.14 1.94
C LEU A 89 -1.18 8.16 2.45
N ALA A 90 -0.89 6.85 2.47
CA ALA A 90 -1.77 5.84 3.05
C ALA A 90 -2.11 6.13 4.52
N ARG A 91 -1.12 6.63 5.25
CA ARG A 91 -1.22 7.09 6.64
C ARG A 91 -1.83 8.49 6.82
N GLY A 92 -2.29 9.14 5.74
CA GLY A 92 -2.96 10.45 5.78
C GLY A 92 -2.03 11.66 5.86
N HIS A 93 -0.72 11.51 5.68
CA HIS A 93 0.26 12.60 5.79
C HIS A 93 0.59 13.24 4.43
N LEU A 94 -0.36 13.99 3.88
CA LEU A 94 -0.27 14.61 2.55
C LEU A 94 0.99 15.47 2.34
N ALA A 95 1.38 16.29 3.33
CA ALA A 95 2.55 17.16 3.22
C ALA A 95 3.86 16.36 3.11
N LEU A 96 3.96 15.22 3.81
CA LEU A 96 5.13 14.35 3.76
C LEU A 96 5.18 13.61 2.43
N ALA A 97 4.04 13.11 1.94
CA ALA A 97 3.93 12.50 0.62
C ALA A 97 4.43 13.43 -0.50
N ARG A 98 3.98 14.70 -0.49
CA ARG A 98 4.48 15.75 -1.42
C ARG A 98 5.99 15.96 -1.32
N SER A 99 6.51 16.01 -0.09
CA SER A 99 7.95 16.22 0.15
C SER A 99 8.79 15.07 -0.41
N TRP A 100 8.28 13.84 -0.33
CA TRP A 100 8.93 12.66 -0.91
C TRP A 100 8.80 12.60 -2.43
N ALA A 101 7.65 13.00 -2.99
CA ALA A 101 7.49 13.17 -4.43
C ALA A 101 8.49 14.20 -5.00
N GLN A 102 8.71 15.31 -4.29
CA GLN A 102 9.71 16.30 -4.69
C GLN A 102 11.13 15.73 -4.68
N ARG A 103 11.50 14.92 -3.67
CA ARG A 103 12.80 14.24 -3.63
C ARG A 103 13.00 13.31 -4.83
N ALA A 104 12.00 12.48 -5.13
CA ALA A 104 12.03 11.62 -6.31
C ALA A 104 12.15 12.43 -7.60
N ARG A 105 11.43 13.55 -7.72
CA ARG A 105 11.49 14.45 -8.88
C ARG A 105 12.89 15.02 -9.10
N VAL A 106 13.55 15.48 -8.03
CA VAL A 106 14.93 16.01 -8.09
C VAL A 106 15.92 14.93 -8.52
N LEU A 107 15.77 13.70 -8.02
CA LEU A 107 16.66 12.58 -8.37
C LEU A 107 16.50 12.10 -9.81
N LEU A 108 15.33 12.32 -10.42
CA LEU A 108 15.04 11.95 -11.80
C LEU A 108 15.31 13.10 -12.79
N ASP A 109 15.69 14.29 -12.32
CA ASP A 109 15.99 15.41 -13.21
C ASP A 109 17.20 15.09 -14.09
N GLY A 110 17.03 15.23 -15.41
CA GLY A 110 18.04 14.87 -16.41
C GLY A 110 18.28 13.36 -16.60
N VAL A 111 17.57 12.48 -15.88
CA VAL A 111 17.63 11.04 -16.08
C VAL A 111 16.74 10.66 -17.27
N PRO A 112 17.20 9.79 -18.20
CA PRO A 112 16.33 9.24 -19.23
C PRO A 112 15.07 8.58 -18.64
N GLU A 113 13.99 8.52 -19.41
CA GLU A 113 12.74 7.93 -18.93
C GLU A 113 12.93 6.48 -18.46
N THR A 114 12.38 6.16 -17.29
CA THR A 114 12.45 4.85 -16.63
C THR A 114 11.14 4.58 -15.89
N ALA A 115 10.91 3.35 -15.42
CA ALA A 115 9.72 3.03 -14.63
C ALA A 115 9.55 3.92 -13.38
N ALA A 116 10.65 4.41 -12.77
CA ALA A 116 10.60 5.33 -11.64
C ALA A 116 9.85 6.64 -11.95
N HIS A 117 9.87 7.10 -13.22
CA HIS A 117 9.08 8.25 -13.66
C HIS A 117 7.58 7.96 -13.61
N GLY A 118 7.18 6.75 -13.98
CA GLY A 118 5.78 6.30 -13.90
C GLY A 118 5.29 6.23 -12.46
N TYR A 119 6.04 5.58 -11.58
CA TYR A 119 5.70 5.51 -10.15
C TYR A 119 5.65 6.89 -9.47
N LEU A 120 6.56 7.80 -9.83
CA LEU A 120 6.48 9.19 -9.39
C LEU A 120 5.23 9.89 -9.94
N ALA A 121 4.91 9.70 -11.22
CA ALA A 121 3.70 10.28 -11.82
C ALA A 121 2.43 9.75 -11.13
N TYR A 122 2.37 8.47 -10.79
CA TYR A 122 1.28 7.91 -9.99
C TYR A 122 1.17 8.61 -8.62
N LEU A 123 2.27 8.67 -7.85
CA LEU A 123 2.29 9.33 -6.54
C LEU A 123 1.81 10.79 -6.63
N LEU A 124 2.25 11.52 -7.65
CA LEU A 124 1.83 12.91 -7.86
C LEU A 124 0.35 13.03 -8.20
N ALA A 125 -0.18 12.14 -9.03
CA ALA A 125 -1.59 12.13 -9.40
C ALA A 125 -2.46 11.89 -8.15
N VAL A 126 -2.16 10.85 -7.39
CA VAL A 126 -2.94 10.52 -6.19
C VAL A 126 -2.82 11.57 -5.09
N THR A 127 -1.64 12.17 -4.92
CA THR A 127 -1.40 13.25 -3.97
C THR A 127 -2.15 14.53 -4.36
N ALA A 128 -2.21 14.84 -5.66
CA ALA A 128 -2.97 15.98 -6.17
C ALA A 128 -4.47 15.76 -6.01
N SER A 129 -4.96 14.56 -6.31
CA SER A 129 -6.36 14.16 -6.11
C SER A 129 -6.79 14.27 -4.65
N ASP A 130 -6.01 13.75 -3.71
CA ASP A 130 -6.30 13.83 -2.27
C ASP A 130 -6.28 15.28 -1.75
N ALA A 131 -5.61 16.19 -2.46
CA ALA A 131 -5.58 17.62 -2.15
C ALA A 131 -6.64 18.45 -2.88
N GLY A 132 -7.45 17.85 -3.75
CA GLY A 132 -8.42 18.56 -4.59
C GLY A 132 -7.81 19.35 -5.76
N ASP A 133 -6.54 19.12 -6.11
CA ASP A 133 -5.89 19.77 -7.26
C ASP A 133 -6.09 18.92 -8.53
N GLN A 134 -7.27 19.08 -9.14
CA GLN A 134 -7.64 18.29 -10.32
C GLN A 134 -6.69 18.52 -11.49
N LYS A 135 -6.23 19.76 -11.71
CA LYS A 135 -5.34 20.11 -12.84
C LYS A 135 -4.00 19.39 -12.73
N GLN A 136 -3.41 19.38 -11.53
CA GLN A 136 -2.17 18.67 -11.29
C GLN A 136 -2.37 17.15 -11.38
N SER A 137 -3.50 16.64 -10.87
CA SER A 137 -3.88 15.23 -10.99
C SER A 137 -3.94 14.79 -12.45
N ASP A 138 -4.68 15.51 -13.30
CA ASP A 138 -4.83 15.19 -14.72
C ASP A 138 -3.50 15.26 -15.48
N THR A 139 -2.63 16.19 -15.09
CA THR A 139 -1.28 16.32 -15.68
C THR A 139 -0.42 15.11 -15.33
N ALA A 140 -0.42 14.70 -14.06
CA ALA A 140 0.35 13.55 -13.61
C ALA A 140 -0.22 12.22 -14.17
N THR A 141 -1.54 12.08 -14.29
CA THR A 141 -2.16 10.91 -14.92
C THR A 141 -1.75 10.78 -16.39
N ARG A 142 -1.72 11.88 -17.16
CA ARG A 142 -1.22 11.87 -18.54
C ARG A 142 0.26 11.52 -18.63
N GLN A 143 1.08 11.98 -17.69
CA GLN A 143 2.49 11.60 -17.61
C GLN A 143 2.66 10.11 -17.35
N LEU A 144 1.90 9.53 -16.41
CA LEU A 144 1.92 8.10 -16.16
C LEU A 144 1.52 7.30 -17.41
N ALA A 145 0.45 7.72 -18.10
CA ALA A 145 0.00 7.06 -19.33
C ALA A 145 1.09 7.06 -20.41
N ALA A 146 1.78 8.19 -20.62
CA ALA A 146 2.87 8.30 -21.58
C ALA A 146 4.05 7.38 -21.22
N VAL A 147 4.50 7.37 -19.95
CA VAL A 147 5.59 6.48 -19.50
C VAL A 147 5.19 5.01 -19.66
N ALA A 148 3.95 4.67 -19.32
CA ALA A 148 3.43 3.31 -19.43
C ALA A 148 3.38 2.83 -20.90
N GLU A 149 2.96 3.69 -21.83
CA GLU A 149 2.92 3.39 -23.26
C GLU A 149 4.33 3.21 -23.84
N ASN A 150 5.25 4.12 -23.52
CA ASN A 150 6.62 4.07 -24.03
C ASN A 150 7.40 2.84 -23.52
N SER A 151 7.20 2.49 -22.25
CA SER A 151 7.93 1.38 -21.60
C SER A 151 7.28 0.02 -21.86
N GLY A 152 5.97 -0.04 -22.13
CA GLY A 152 5.21 -1.27 -22.15
C GLY A 152 5.11 -1.96 -20.78
N ASP A 153 5.42 -1.25 -19.69
CA ASP A 153 5.39 -1.79 -18.33
C ASP A 153 3.94 -2.06 -17.90
N ALA A 154 3.59 -3.33 -17.77
CA ALA A 154 2.24 -3.76 -17.42
C ALA A 154 1.77 -3.22 -16.06
N ALA A 155 2.67 -3.05 -15.10
CA ALA A 155 2.33 -2.49 -13.80
C ALA A 155 1.95 -1.01 -13.94
N LEU A 156 2.72 -0.22 -14.68
CA LEU A 156 2.39 1.19 -14.94
C LEU A 156 1.11 1.35 -15.76
N ILE A 157 0.86 0.46 -16.72
CA ILE A 157 -0.40 0.43 -17.49
C ILE A 157 -1.58 0.18 -16.54
N ALA A 158 -1.49 -0.81 -15.65
CA ALA A 158 -2.53 -1.12 -14.67
C ALA A 158 -2.78 0.08 -13.72
N LEU A 159 -1.73 0.71 -13.22
CA LEU A 159 -1.82 1.91 -12.38
C LEU A 159 -2.46 3.10 -13.11
N GLY A 160 -2.13 3.32 -14.38
CA GLY A 160 -2.72 4.36 -15.22
C GLY A 160 -4.22 4.15 -15.47
N ARG A 161 -4.62 2.90 -15.72
CA ARG A 161 -6.04 2.52 -15.84
C ARG A 161 -6.79 2.70 -14.52
N ALA A 162 -6.16 2.31 -13.40
CA ALA A 162 -6.72 2.51 -12.06
C ALA A 162 -7.02 3.99 -11.77
N LEU A 163 -6.07 4.89 -12.08
CA LEU A 163 -6.27 6.34 -11.91
C LEU A 163 -7.41 6.87 -12.78
N THR A 164 -7.42 6.51 -14.05
CA THR A 164 -8.48 6.92 -14.99
C THR A 164 -9.86 6.47 -14.49
N GLY A 165 -9.99 5.21 -14.07
CA GLY A 165 -11.22 4.68 -13.51
C GLY A 165 -11.63 5.38 -12.21
N THR A 166 -10.68 5.64 -11.31
CA THR A 166 -10.92 6.34 -10.03
C THR A 166 -11.42 7.77 -10.26
N VAL A 167 -10.79 8.51 -11.18
CA VAL A 167 -11.20 9.89 -11.50
C VAL A 167 -12.59 9.92 -12.12
N ALA A 168 -12.88 9.04 -13.09
CA ALA A 168 -14.19 8.95 -13.72
C ALA A 168 -15.29 8.56 -12.71
N ALA A 169 -15.04 7.55 -11.87
CA ALA A 169 -15.99 7.12 -10.84
C ALA A 169 -16.23 8.22 -9.78
N ALA A 170 -15.17 8.97 -9.42
CA ALA A 170 -15.30 10.14 -8.55
C ALA A 170 -16.08 11.30 -9.21
N ALA A 171 -16.05 11.43 -10.53
CA ALA A 171 -16.90 12.38 -11.26
C ALA A 171 -18.36 11.93 -11.36
N GLY A 172 -18.67 10.69 -10.94
CA GLY A 172 -20.01 10.10 -11.07
C GLY A 172 -20.26 9.42 -12.41
N ASP A 173 -19.23 9.23 -13.23
CA ASP A 173 -19.33 8.49 -14.49
C ASP A 173 -19.35 6.97 -14.23
N PRO A 174 -20.43 6.25 -14.60
CA PRO A 174 -20.51 4.81 -14.45
C PRO A 174 -19.37 4.04 -15.13
N ALA A 175 -18.84 4.55 -16.25
CA ALA A 175 -17.72 3.93 -16.97
C ALA A 175 -16.44 3.86 -16.12
N GLY A 176 -16.32 4.74 -15.11
CA GLY A 176 -15.24 4.67 -14.14
C GLY A 176 -15.27 3.40 -13.29
N TYR A 177 -16.46 2.99 -12.83
CA TYR A 177 -16.63 1.74 -12.08
C TYR A 177 -16.33 0.52 -12.95
N GLU A 178 -16.81 0.51 -14.20
CA GLU A 178 -16.52 -0.58 -15.16
C GLU A 178 -15.02 -0.68 -15.49
N THR A 179 -14.32 0.45 -15.50
CA THR A 179 -12.87 0.48 -15.66
C THR A 179 -12.18 -0.11 -14.44
N LEU A 180 -12.61 0.26 -13.22
CA LEU A 180 -12.06 -0.29 -11.98
C LEU A 180 -12.35 -1.78 -11.83
N ASP A 181 -13.56 -2.26 -12.17
CA ASP A 181 -13.88 -3.70 -12.19
C ASP A 181 -12.88 -4.49 -13.06
N ARG A 182 -12.57 -3.94 -14.24
CA ARG A 182 -11.60 -4.52 -15.17
C ARG A 182 -10.15 -4.34 -14.77
N VAL A 183 -9.82 -3.48 -13.80
CA VAL A 183 -8.44 -3.30 -13.32
C VAL A 183 -8.19 -4.18 -12.10
N LEU A 184 -9.14 -4.22 -11.17
CA LEU A 184 -9.00 -4.97 -9.92
C LEU A 184 -8.97 -6.48 -10.17
N LEU A 185 -9.70 -6.99 -11.18
CA LEU A 185 -9.64 -8.40 -11.56
C LEU A 185 -8.27 -8.83 -12.13
N PRO A 186 -7.70 -8.17 -13.17
CA PRO A 186 -6.38 -8.51 -13.71
C PRO A 186 -5.21 -8.24 -12.78
N MET A 187 -5.36 -7.47 -11.70
CA MET A 187 -4.29 -7.31 -10.71
C MET A 187 -3.86 -8.63 -10.05
N LEU A 188 -4.63 -9.71 -10.22
CA LEU A 188 -4.23 -11.07 -9.87
C LEU A 188 -3.16 -11.65 -10.80
N ASP A 189 -3.16 -11.24 -12.07
CA ASP A 189 -2.33 -11.80 -13.14
C ASP A 189 -1.12 -10.91 -13.47
N GLU A 190 -1.19 -9.62 -13.16
CA GLU A 190 -0.14 -8.64 -13.47
C GLU A 190 0.91 -8.53 -12.34
N PRO A 191 2.22 -8.41 -12.66
CA PRO A 191 3.28 -8.28 -11.67
C PRO A 191 3.38 -6.86 -11.08
N VAL A 192 2.26 -6.30 -10.62
CA VAL A 192 2.24 -4.99 -9.95
C VAL A 192 2.93 -5.12 -8.59
N PRO A 193 3.91 -4.26 -8.25
CA PRO A 193 4.53 -4.35 -6.94
C PRO A 193 3.50 -4.11 -5.84
N VAL A 194 3.53 -4.97 -4.83
CA VAL A 194 2.44 -5.16 -3.84
C VAL A 194 1.97 -3.86 -3.18
N GLU A 195 2.89 -2.93 -2.86
CA GLU A 195 2.55 -1.64 -2.26
C GLU A 195 1.61 -0.80 -3.12
N TRP A 196 1.82 -0.82 -4.44
CA TRP A 196 1.05 -0.02 -5.39
C TRP A 196 -0.29 -0.66 -5.70
N ALA A 197 -0.32 -1.99 -5.77
CA ALA A 197 -1.58 -2.74 -5.86
C ALA A 197 -2.47 -2.52 -4.63
N ALA A 198 -1.88 -2.57 -3.43
CA ALA A 198 -2.59 -2.26 -2.19
C ALA A 198 -3.18 -0.85 -2.19
N ASP A 199 -2.46 0.15 -2.70
CA ASP A 199 -2.99 1.52 -2.79
C ASP A 199 -4.18 1.62 -3.75
N VAL A 200 -4.13 0.96 -4.90
CA VAL A 200 -5.27 0.91 -5.84
C VAL A 200 -6.51 0.32 -5.17
N TYR A 201 -6.38 -0.83 -4.51
CA TYR A 201 -7.48 -1.46 -3.76
C TYR A 201 -8.04 -0.53 -2.67
N ARG A 202 -7.15 0.04 -1.84
CA ARG A 202 -7.51 0.99 -0.78
C ARG A 202 -8.31 2.17 -1.35
N ARG A 203 -7.84 2.78 -2.44
CA ARG A 203 -8.51 3.93 -3.07
C ARG A 203 -9.86 3.57 -3.66
N ALA A 204 -9.96 2.44 -4.35
CA ALA A 204 -11.21 1.95 -4.90
C ALA A 204 -12.25 1.71 -3.79
N LEU A 205 -11.87 1.00 -2.72
CA LEU A 205 -12.75 0.73 -1.58
C LEU A 205 -13.18 2.01 -0.85
N ASN A 206 -12.24 2.94 -0.63
CA ASN A 206 -12.55 4.26 -0.05
C ASN A 206 -13.53 5.05 -0.91
N LEU A 207 -13.38 5.01 -2.23
CA LEU A 207 -14.32 5.64 -3.16
C LEU A 207 -15.71 5.00 -3.09
N ALA A 208 -15.79 3.67 -3.14
CA ALA A 208 -17.04 2.93 -3.09
C ALA A 208 -17.82 3.21 -1.79
N HIS A 209 -17.13 3.19 -0.64
CA HIS A 209 -17.73 3.55 0.66
C HIS A 209 -18.25 5.00 0.67
N ARG A 210 -17.43 5.97 0.24
CA ARG A 210 -17.86 7.39 0.19
C ARG A 210 -19.06 7.63 -0.73
N ARG A 211 -19.21 6.79 -1.76
CA ARG A 211 -20.30 6.88 -2.74
C ARG A 211 -21.48 5.96 -2.45
N ARG A 212 -21.42 5.18 -1.37
CA ARG A 212 -22.44 4.15 -1.03
C ARG A 212 -22.71 3.20 -2.20
N ALA A 213 -21.66 2.81 -2.90
CA ALA A 213 -21.72 1.83 -3.98
C ALA A 213 -21.59 0.42 -3.38
N ASP A 214 -22.62 -0.03 -2.68
CA ASP A 214 -22.57 -1.24 -1.83
C ASP A 214 -22.19 -2.51 -2.61
N ASP A 215 -22.73 -2.68 -3.82
CA ASP A 215 -22.37 -3.79 -4.72
C ASP A 215 -20.86 -3.81 -5.05
N ARG A 216 -20.26 -2.61 -5.18
CA ARG A 216 -18.81 -2.47 -5.43
C ARG A 216 -18.00 -2.71 -4.18
N VAL A 217 -18.48 -2.31 -3.01
CA VAL A 217 -17.83 -2.66 -1.74
C VAL A 217 -17.75 -4.17 -1.58
N VAL A 218 -18.84 -4.90 -1.83
CA VAL A 218 -18.85 -6.37 -1.78
C VAL A 218 -17.89 -6.96 -2.81
N SER A 219 -18.07 -6.65 -4.09
CA SER A 219 -17.27 -7.22 -5.18
C SER A 219 -15.76 -6.91 -5.05
N TRP A 220 -15.39 -5.68 -4.71
CA TRP A 220 -13.99 -5.28 -4.62
C TRP A 220 -13.30 -5.78 -3.35
N THR A 221 -14.02 -5.96 -2.22
CA THR A 221 -13.45 -6.64 -1.05
C THR A 221 -13.22 -8.13 -1.32
N GLU A 222 -14.08 -8.80 -2.09
CA GLU A 222 -13.83 -10.17 -2.55
C GLU A 222 -12.63 -10.26 -3.51
N SER A 223 -12.48 -9.29 -4.42
CA SER A 223 -11.32 -9.20 -5.30
C SER A 223 -10.03 -8.99 -4.51
N MET A 224 -10.02 -8.05 -3.56
CA MET A 224 -8.86 -7.78 -2.70
C MET A 224 -8.50 -8.99 -1.84
N GLN A 225 -9.49 -9.73 -1.35
CA GLN A 225 -9.28 -10.97 -0.60
C GLN A 225 -8.55 -12.01 -1.45
N ARG A 226 -9.03 -12.27 -2.68
CA ARG A 226 -8.36 -13.17 -3.62
C ARG A 226 -6.94 -12.73 -3.95
N TRP A 227 -6.72 -11.42 -4.07
CA TRP A 227 -5.39 -10.85 -4.29
C TRP A 227 -4.46 -11.08 -3.11
N CYS A 228 -4.93 -10.92 -1.87
CA CYS A 228 -4.17 -11.26 -0.67
C CYS A 228 -3.87 -12.76 -0.59
N ASP A 229 -4.82 -13.62 -0.96
CA ASP A 229 -4.64 -15.07 -0.98
C ASP A 229 -3.62 -15.53 -2.03
N ALA A 230 -3.58 -14.86 -3.20
CA ALA A 230 -2.60 -15.13 -4.24
C ALA A 230 -1.19 -14.60 -3.90
N THR A 231 -1.10 -13.42 -3.29
CA THR A 231 0.18 -12.72 -3.04
C THR A 231 0.82 -13.13 -1.71
N GLU A 232 0.01 -13.52 -0.72
CA GLU A 232 0.45 -13.87 0.64
C GLU A 232 -0.25 -15.17 1.12
N PRO A 233 -0.03 -16.32 0.45
CA PRO A 233 -0.81 -17.55 0.67
C PRO A 233 -0.61 -18.19 2.06
N GLU A 234 0.61 -18.14 2.60
CA GLU A 234 0.92 -18.66 3.94
C GLU A 234 0.66 -17.62 5.05
N ALA A 235 0.33 -16.36 4.70
CA ALA A 235 0.07 -15.30 5.66
C ALA A 235 -1.37 -15.36 6.18
N THR A 236 -1.53 -15.73 7.45
CA THR A 236 -2.85 -15.71 8.11
C THR A 236 -3.32 -14.31 8.51
N GLN A 237 -2.39 -13.38 8.74
CA GLN A 237 -2.65 -12.00 9.13
C GLN A 237 -1.65 -11.05 8.49
N SER A 238 -2.15 -9.97 7.89
CA SER A 238 -1.33 -8.86 7.39
C SER A 238 -2.12 -7.56 7.40
N ALA A 239 -1.42 -6.42 7.31
CA ALA A 239 -2.00 -5.10 7.19
C ALA A 239 -3.00 -4.99 6.02
N TYR A 240 -2.70 -5.56 4.85
CA TYR A 240 -3.60 -5.49 3.70
C TYR A 240 -4.85 -6.32 3.88
N ARG A 241 -4.72 -7.55 4.41
CA ARG A 241 -5.87 -8.37 4.82
C ARG A 241 -6.73 -7.62 5.83
N ALA A 242 -6.09 -6.95 6.79
CA ALA A 242 -6.80 -6.18 7.80
C ALA A 242 -7.56 -4.97 7.22
N VAL A 243 -6.97 -4.24 6.26
CA VAL A 243 -7.66 -3.16 5.52
C VAL A 243 -8.89 -3.72 4.79
N CYS A 244 -8.74 -4.84 4.08
CA CYS A 244 -9.85 -5.53 3.41
C CYS A 244 -10.97 -5.91 4.39
N ASP A 245 -10.61 -6.54 5.50
CA ASP A 245 -11.54 -6.97 6.54
C ASP A 245 -12.29 -5.80 7.17
N VAL A 246 -11.61 -4.68 7.45
CA VAL A 246 -12.27 -3.47 7.96
C VAL A 246 -13.33 -2.96 6.98
N HIS A 247 -13.01 -2.89 5.68
CA HIS A 247 -13.98 -2.48 4.67
C HIS A 247 -15.17 -3.43 4.56
N ARG A 248 -14.93 -4.75 4.65
CA ARG A 248 -15.97 -5.78 4.61
C ARG A 248 -16.90 -5.67 5.83
N LEU A 249 -16.33 -5.55 7.03
CA LEU A 249 -17.11 -5.44 8.26
C LEU A 249 -17.89 -4.14 8.34
N ALA A 250 -17.36 -3.04 7.80
CA ALA A 250 -18.07 -1.77 7.73
C ALA A 250 -19.33 -1.81 6.86
N ALA A 251 -19.40 -2.72 5.89
CA ALA A 251 -20.55 -2.92 5.02
C ALA A 251 -21.66 -3.78 5.66
N VAL A 252 -21.36 -4.52 6.74
CA VAL A 252 -22.33 -5.40 7.40
C VAL A 252 -23.07 -4.63 8.51
N ALA A 253 -24.40 -4.77 8.55
CA ALA A 253 -25.25 -4.07 9.53
C ALA A 253 -25.31 -4.77 10.92
N ASP A 254 -25.02 -6.07 10.96
CA ASP A 254 -25.19 -6.92 12.13
C ASP A 254 -23.90 -7.06 12.95
N THR A 255 -24.03 -7.02 14.27
CA THR A 255 -22.89 -6.96 15.20
C THR A 255 -23.04 -8.01 16.31
N ASP A 256 -22.09 -8.93 16.43
CA ASP A 256 -22.02 -9.92 17.53
C ASP A 256 -20.67 -9.80 18.29
N GLN A 257 -20.54 -10.43 19.46
CA GLN A 257 -19.33 -10.44 20.30
C GLN A 257 -18.08 -10.95 19.58
N ASP A 258 -18.23 -11.86 18.62
CA ASP A 258 -17.10 -12.33 17.81
C ASP A 258 -16.56 -11.23 16.88
N LEU A 259 -17.42 -10.28 16.48
CA LEU A 259 -17.03 -9.09 15.72
C LEU A 259 -16.11 -8.16 16.53
N VAL A 260 -16.36 -8.01 17.84
CA VAL A 260 -15.53 -7.15 18.72
C VAL A 260 -14.09 -7.64 18.75
N ARG A 261 -13.89 -8.94 19.01
CA ARG A 261 -12.54 -9.54 19.06
C ARG A 261 -11.82 -9.39 17.73
N ARG A 262 -12.53 -9.57 16.61
CA ARG A 262 -11.99 -9.35 15.26
C ARG A 262 -11.56 -7.90 15.05
N VAL A 263 -12.43 -6.93 15.33
CA VAL A 263 -12.14 -5.49 15.10
C VAL A 263 -10.98 -4.99 15.96
N VAL A 264 -10.82 -5.46 17.20
CA VAL A 264 -9.65 -5.11 18.04
C VAL A 264 -8.34 -5.59 17.40
N GLY A 265 -8.31 -6.81 16.87
CA GLY A 265 -7.15 -7.34 16.15
C GLY A 265 -6.82 -6.53 14.90
N LEU A 266 -7.86 -6.17 14.13
CA LEU A 266 -7.74 -5.36 12.92
C LEU A 266 -7.19 -3.95 13.21
N ARG A 267 -7.71 -3.29 14.25
CA ARG A 267 -7.28 -1.94 14.66
C ARG A 267 -5.77 -1.87 14.85
N ARG A 268 -5.16 -2.86 15.51
CA ARG A 268 -3.70 -2.91 15.70
C ARG A 268 -2.95 -2.93 14.36
N LEU A 269 -3.46 -3.67 13.38
CA LEU A 269 -2.83 -3.83 12.07
C LEU A 269 -3.02 -2.61 11.16
N VAL A 270 -4.13 -1.88 11.29
CA VAL A 270 -4.44 -0.75 10.39
C VAL A 270 -4.00 0.62 10.93
N ALA A 271 -3.87 0.78 12.25
CA ALA A 271 -3.67 2.08 12.92
C ALA A 271 -2.49 2.90 12.40
N GLU A 272 -1.41 2.25 11.99
CA GLU A 272 -0.20 2.92 11.48
C GLU A 272 0.03 2.73 9.99
N VAL A 273 -0.87 2.10 9.25
CA VAL A 273 -0.68 1.80 7.82
C VAL A 273 -1.71 2.48 6.93
N ASP A 274 -2.93 2.67 7.44
CA ASP A 274 -4.05 3.20 6.66
C ASP A 274 -4.95 4.08 7.53
N ALA A 275 -4.94 5.38 7.29
CA ALA A 275 -5.72 6.33 8.08
C ALA A 275 -7.23 6.15 7.91
N VAL A 276 -7.71 5.72 6.73
CA VAL A 276 -9.15 5.54 6.48
C VAL A 276 -9.64 4.27 7.15
N ALA A 277 -8.94 3.15 6.96
CA ALA A 277 -9.28 1.91 7.63
C ALA A 277 -9.15 2.04 9.16
N ALA A 278 -8.17 2.77 9.67
CA ALA A 278 -8.08 3.08 11.10
C ALA A 278 -9.32 3.83 11.60
N GLY A 279 -9.78 4.87 10.89
CA GLY A 279 -11.00 5.59 11.24
C GLY A 279 -12.25 4.71 11.21
N MET A 280 -12.38 3.86 10.18
CA MET A 280 -13.49 2.90 10.07
C MET A 280 -13.49 1.87 11.20
N ALA A 281 -12.32 1.39 11.63
CA ALA A 281 -12.20 0.46 12.75
C ALA A 281 -12.66 1.10 14.08
N GLU A 282 -12.31 2.38 14.33
CA GLU A 282 -12.79 3.10 15.52
C GLU A 282 -14.30 3.34 15.48
N GLU A 283 -14.86 3.61 14.31
CA GLU A 283 -16.30 3.77 14.13
C GLU A 283 -17.04 2.46 14.43
N LEU A 284 -16.53 1.33 13.92
CA LEU A 284 -17.06 0.00 14.21
C LEU A 284 -17.07 -0.30 15.71
N LEU A 285 -15.96 -0.03 16.42
CA LEU A 285 -15.89 -0.21 17.87
C LEU A 285 -16.92 0.67 18.60
N SER A 286 -17.06 1.93 18.17
CA SER A 286 -18.01 2.89 18.76
C SER A 286 -19.46 2.43 18.60
N ARG A 287 -19.84 1.90 17.42
CA ARG A 287 -21.18 1.33 17.18
C ARG A 287 -21.48 0.15 18.11
N ILE A 288 -20.48 -0.72 18.32
CA ILE A 288 -20.65 -1.91 19.17
C ILE A 288 -20.83 -1.52 20.64
N VAL A 289 -20.02 -0.59 21.15
CA VAL A 289 -20.16 -0.08 22.54
C VAL A 289 -21.47 0.66 22.73
N GLY A 290 -21.92 1.43 21.73
CA GLY A 290 -23.18 2.16 21.76
C GLY A 290 -24.42 1.27 21.81
N ARG A 291 -24.39 0.09 21.18
CA ARG A 291 -25.48 -0.91 21.24
C ARG A 291 -25.52 -1.71 22.54
N ALA A 292 -24.42 -1.73 23.31
CA ALA A 292 -24.33 -2.45 24.58
C ALA A 292 -24.82 -1.64 25.80
N ARG A 293 -25.22 -0.37 25.60
CA ARG A 293 -25.80 0.52 26.62
C ARG A 293 -27.29 0.69 26.39
#